data_AF-A0A837JE62-F1
#
_entry.id   AF-A0A837JE62-F1
#
_cell.length_a   1.000
_cell.length_b   1.000
_cell.length_c   1.000
_cell.angle_alpha   90.00
_cell.angle_beta   90.00
_cell.angle_gamma   90.00
#
_symmetry.space_group_name_H-M   'P 1'
#
loop_
_entity.id
_entity.type
_entity.pdbx_description
1 polymer ?
#
loop_
_entity_poly.entity_id
_entity_poly.type
_entity_poly.pdbx_seq_one_letter_code
_entity_poly.pdbx_strand_id
1 'polypeptide(L)'
;MKHNDLDLKNWQELEINTDSLWIINQRDKSGKHKNVYHGNFIPQIPNQLINRYTKKGDVIFEPFMGSGTTLFECEKLNRKYIG
;
A
#
# COMPACT_ATOMS: atom_id res chain seq x y z
N MET A 1 12.03 -18.05 -3.47
CA MET A 1 10.69 -17.88 -4.08
C MET A 1 10.45 -16.39 -4.27
N LYS A 2 9.99 -15.93 -5.44
CA LYS A 2 9.66 -14.50 -5.66
C LYS A 2 8.44 -14.15 -4.81
N HIS A 3 8.46 -13.04 -4.07
CA HIS A 3 7.39 -12.62 -3.15
C HIS A 3 6.62 -11.38 -3.64
N ASN A 4 6.98 -10.84 -4.80
CA ASN A 4 6.31 -9.69 -5.43
C ASN A 4 6.26 -9.84 -6.96
N ASP A 5 5.56 -8.92 -7.60
CA ASP A 5 5.38 -8.90 -9.06
C ASP A 5 6.36 -7.97 -9.77
N LEU A 6 7.30 -7.34 -9.05
CA LEU A 6 8.20 -6.31 -9.60
C LEU A 6 9.12 -6.89 -10.68
N ASP A 7 9.28 -6.16 -11.78
CA ASP A 7 10.30 -6.44 -12.80
C ASP A 7 11.55 -5.60 -12.54
N LEU A 8 12.55 -6.22 -11.90
CA LEU A 8 13.78 -5.53 -11.54
C LEU A 8 14.69 -5.25 -12.75
N LYS A 9 14.43 -5.84 -13.93
CA LYS A 9 15.18 -5.50 -15.14
C LYS A 9 14.83 -4.10 -15.64
N ASN A 10 13.57 -3.69 -15.45
CA ASN A 10 13.03 -2.40 -15.85
C ASN A 10 12.65 -1.57 -14.61
N TRP A 11 13.50 -1.59 -13.58
CA TRP A 11 13.16 -1.05 -12.26
C TRP A 11 12.88 0.46 -12.27
N GLN A 12 13.46 1.21 -13.22
CA GLN A 12 13.22 2.65 -13.36
C GLN A 12 11.78 2.99 -13.79
N GLU A 13 11.07 2.03 -14.38
CA GLU A 13 9.67 2.21 -14.81
C GLU A 13 8.67 1.90 -13.69
N LEU A 14 9.16 1.35 -12.57
CA LEU A 14 8.31 1.00 -11.44
C LEU A 14 7.95 2.25 -10.64
N GLU A 15 6.67 2.35 -10.24
CA GLU A 15 6.19 3.39 -9.31
C GLU A 15 6.55 3.08 -7.83
N ILE A 16 7.80 2.70 -7.60
CA ILE A 16 8.34 2.31 -6.30
C ILE A 16 9.29 3.40 -5.82
N ASN A 17 8.95 4.06 -4.72
CA ASN A 17 9.77 5.14 -4.16
C ASN A 17 11.10 4.59 -3.60
N THR A 18 12.24 4.89 -4.21
CA THR A 18 13.55 4.43 -3.72
C THR A 18 14.20 5.35 -2.69
N ASP A 19 13.62 6.52 -2.44
CA ASP A 19 14.01 7.44 -1.38
C ASP A 19 13.34 7.04 -0.05
N SER A 20 13.08 8.02 0.80
CA SER A 20 12.46 7.84 2.11
C SER A 20 10.93 7.98 2.03
N LEU A 21 10.21 7.05 2.68
CA LEU A 21 8.76 7.18 2.90
C LEU A 21 8.38 8.33 3.84
N TRP A 22 9.36 9.08 4.38
CA TRP A 22 9.15 10.34 5.07
C TRP A 22 9.04 11.53 4.10
N ILE A 23 9.51 11.39 2.86
CA ILE A 23 9.48 12.43 1.83
C ILE A 23 8.24 12.21 0.97
N ILE A 24 7.08 12.67 1.48
CA ILE A 24 5.80 12.61 0.77
C ILE A 24 5.14 13.99 0.89
N ASN A 25 4.90 14.64 -0.26
CA ASN A 25 4.43 16.02 -0.32
C ASN A 25 3.07 16.22 0.37
N GLN A 26 2.11 15.34 0.12
CA GLN A 26 0.77 15.43 0.69
C GLN A 26 0.11 14.05 0.76
N ARG A 27 -0.72 13.83 1.78
CA ARG A 27 -1.61 12.66 1.89
C ARG A 27 -2.56 12.57 0.69
N ASP A 28 -2.66 11.39 0.08
CA ASP A 28 -3.71 11.10 -0.90
C ASP A 28 -5.08 11.07 -0.21
N LYS A 29 -6.04 11.83 -0.76
CA LYS A 29 -7.42 11.96 -0.27
C LYS A 29 -8.44 11.47 -1.31
N SER A 30 -7.99 10.89 -2.42
CA SER A 30 -8.85 10.36 -3.47
C SER A 30 -9.62 9.12 -3.02
N GLY A 31 -10.72 8.78 -3.72
CA GLY A 31 -11.49 7.57 -3.46
C GLY A 31 -12.04 7.48 -2.03
N LYS A 32 -11.76 6.34 -1.36
CA LYS A 32 -12.26 6.04 0.00
C LYS A 32 -11.34 6.57 1.12
N HIS A 33 -10.29 7.33 0.80
CA HIS A 33 -9.36 7.87 1.81
C HIS A 33 -9.93 9.08 2.55
N LYS A 34 -10.86 8.82 3.47
CA LYS A 34 -11.40 9.84 4.37
C LYS A 34 -10.56 9.94 5.65
N ASN A 35 -10.18 11.16 6.03
CA ASN A 35 -9.44 11.43 7.26
C ASN A 35 -10.37 11.52 8.48
N VAL A 36 -11.20 10.50 8.70
CA VAL A 36 -12.26 10.49 9.71
C VAL A 36 -11.87 9.77 11.01
N TYR A 37 -10.74 9.06 11.02
CA TYR A 37 -10.23 8.35 12.19
C TYR A 37 -8.89 8.94 12.61
N HIS A 38 -8.77 9.28 13.90
CA HIS A 38 -7.55 9.83 14.44
C HIS A 38 -6.43 8.78 14.44
N GLY A 39 -5.25 9.16 13.97
CA GLY A 39 -4.09 8.25 13.91
C GLY A 39 -4.07 7.29 12.72
N ASN A 40 -4.86 7.53 11.67
CA ASN A 40 -4.70 6.78 10.42
C ASN A 40 -3.41 7.22 9.67
N PHE A 41 -2.63 6.28 9.15
CA PHE A 41 -1.48 6.61 8.28
C PHE A 41 -1.95 7.06 6.89
N ILE A 42 -1.06 7.75 6.17
CA ILE A 42 -1.31 8.15 4.79
C ILE A 42 -1.30 6.93 3.86
N PRO A 43 -2.17 6.85 2.84
CA PRO A 43 -2.30 5.67 1.99
C PRO A 43 -1.06 5.28 1.20
N GLN A 44 -0.18 6.24 0.92
CA GLN A 44 1.03 5.99 0.14
C GLN A 44 2.01 5.05 0.85
N ILE A 45 2.00 5.00 2.18
CA ILE A 45 2.86 4.10 2.96
C ILE A 45 2.47 2.63 2.72
N PRO A 46 1.24 2.17 3.05
CA PRO A 46 0.83 0.79 2.78
C PRO A 46 0.87 0.46 1.28
N ASN A 47 0.55 1.39 0.37
CA ASN A 47 0.69 1.15 -1.07
C ASN A 47 2.11 0.70 -1.46
N GLN A 48 3.12 1.41 -0.96
CA GLN A 48 4.52 1.09 -1.20
C GLN A 48 4.94 -0.25 -0.57
N LEU A 49 4.47 -0.56 0.64
CA LEU A 49 4.79 -1.82 1.31
C LEU A 49 4.11 -3.03 0.64
N ILE A 50 2.85 -2.91 0.27
CA ILE A 50 2.07 -3.97 -0.38
C ILE A 50 2.71 -4.35 -1.72
N ASN A 51 3.06 -3.37 -2.55
CA ASN A 51 3.70 -3.64 -3.85
C ASN A 51 5.08 -4.31 -3.72
N ARG A 52 5.84 -4.02 -2.66
CA ARG A 52 7.17 -4.60 -2.43
C ARG A 52 7.13 -6.02 -1.91
N TYR A 53 6.18 -6.32 -1.04
CA TYR A 53 6.24 -7.53 -0.22
C TYR A 53 5.14 -8.54 -0.51
N THR A 54 4.28 -8.28 -1.50
CA THR A 54 3.20 -9.19 -1.89
C THR A 54 3.02 -9.25 -3.40
N LYS A 55 2.33 -10.29 -3.87
CA LYS A 55 1.81 -10.41 -5.23
C LYS A 55 0.31 -10.13 -5.30
N LYS A 56 -0.17 -9.86 -6.50
CA LYS A 56 -1.61 -9.87 -6.78
C LYS A 56 -2.22 -11.21 -6.34
N GLY A 57 -3.35 -11.14 -5.66
CA GLY A 57 -4.07 -12.29 -5.13
C GLY A 57 -3.62 -12.79 -3.75
N ASP A 58 -2.46 -12.33 -3.24
CA ASP A 58 -2.02 -12.65 -1.88
C ASP A 58 -2.99 -12.10 -0.82
N VAL A 59 -2.97 -12.71 0.36
CA VAL A 59 -3.76 -12.28 1.52
C VAL A 59 -2.88 -11.44 2.44
N ILE A 60 -3.35 -10.24 2.78
CA ILE A 60 -2.74 -9.37 3.80
C ILE A 60 -3.57 -9.47 5.08
N PHE A 61 -2.88 -9.72 6.19
CA PHE A 61 -3.47 -9.76 7.52
C PHE A 61 -3.08 -8.50 8.31
N GLU A 62 -4.05 -7.77 8.86
CA GLU A 62 -3.82 -6.55 9.65
C GLU A 62 -4.72 -6.52 10.90
N PRO A 63 -4.23 -6.93 12.08
CA PRO A 63 -5.06 -7.02 13.29
C PRO A 63 -5.47 -5.67 13.92
N PHE A 64 -5.02 -4.55 13.34
CA PHE A 64 -5.24 -3.19 13.85
C PHE A 64 -5.76 -2.26 12.74
N MET A 65 -6.83 -2.68 12.07
CA MET A 65 -7.27 -2.06 10.81
C MET A 65 -7.65 -0.57 10.87
N GLY A 66 -8.02 -0.05 12.05
CA GLY A 66 -8.46 1.34 12.22
C GLY A 66 -9.58 1.70 11.22
N SER A 67 -9.37 2.75 10.43
CA SER A 67 -10.32 3.17 9.38
C SER A 67 -10.28 2.34 8.08
N GLY A 68 -9.50 1.26 8.02
CA GLY A 68 -9.39 0.40 6.83
C GLY A 68 -8.55 0.99 5.71
N THR A 69 -7.50 1.76 6.02
CA THR A 69 -6.61 2.32 4.98
C THR A 69 -5.87 1.22 4.22
N THR A 70 -5.34 0.20 4.91
CA THR A 70 -4.70 -0.95 4.25
C THR A 70 -5.70 -1.78 3.45
N LEU A 71 -6.92 -2.01 3.97
CA LEU A 71 -7.99 -2.69 3.24
C LEU A 71 -8.24 -2.04 1.88
N PHE A 72 -8.36 -0.71 1.84
CA PHE A 72 -8.61 -0.01 0.58
C PHE A 72 -7.41 -0.07 -0.38
N GLU A 73 -6.18 0.00 0.13
CA GLU A 73 -5.00 -0.23 -0.72
C GLU A 73 -4.92 -1.67 -1.24
N CYS A 74 -5.32 -2.67 -0.45
CA CYS A 74 -5.42 -4.06 -0.90
C CYS A 74 -6.41 -4.18 -2.06
N GLU A 75 -7.60 -3.59 -1.93
CA GLU A 75 -8.61 -3.56 -3.01
C GLU A 75 -8.03 -2.94 -4.29
N LYS A 76 -7.41 -1.75 -4.20
CA LYS A 76 -6.79 -1.04 -5.33
C LYS A 76 -5.68 -1.86 -6.00
N LEU A 77 -4.89 -2.57 -5.21
CA LEU A 77 -3.75 -3.36 -5.69
C LEU A 77 -4.10 -4.81 -6.00
N ASN A 78 -5.37 -5.22 -5.94
CA ASN A 78 -5.82 -6.59 -6.17
C ASN A 78 -5.18 -7.61 -5.20
N ARG A 79 -5.14 -7.28 -3.91
CA ARG A 79 -4.80 -8.20 -2.81
C ARG A 79 -6.07 -8.53 -2.03
N LYS A 80 -6.12 -9.73 -1.48
CA LYS A 80 -7.11 -10.12 -0.48
C LYS A 80 -6.71 -9.53 0.88
N TYR A 81 -7.68 -9.32 1.75
CA TYR A 81 -7.45 -8.67 3.03
C TYR A 81 -8.23 -9.37 4.15
N ILE A 82 -7.61 -9.47 5.33
CA ILE A 82 -8.21 -9.89 6.59
C ILE A 82 -7.73 -8.90 7.65
N GLY A 83 -8.63 -8.26 8.37
CA GLY A 83 -8.28 -7.33 9.45
C GLY A 83 -9.37 -7.20 10.49
#